data_AF-A0A9Q4HG88-F1
#
_entry.id   AF-A0A9Q4HG88-F1
#
_cell.length_a   1.000
_cell.length_b   1.000
_cell.length_c   1.000
_cell.angle_alpha   90.00
_cell.angle_beta   90.00
_cell.angle_gamma   90.00
#
_symmetry.space_group_name_H-M   'P 1'
#
loop_
_entity.id
_entity.type
_entity.pdbx_description
1 polymer ?
#
loop_
_entity_poly.entity_id
_entity_poly.type
_entity_poly.pdbx_seq_one_letter_code
_entity_poly.pdbx_strand_id
1 'polypeptide(L)'
;MATEYDVVILGGGTGGYVAAIRAAQLGLKTAVVEKEKLGGTCLHKGCIPSKALLRSAEVYRTAREADQFGVETAGVSLNFEKVQQRKQAVVDKLAAGVNHLMKKGKIDVYDGYGRILGPSIFSPLPGTISVERGNGEENDMLIPKQVIIATGSRPRMLPGLEADGKHVLTSDEALQMEELPKSIIIVGGGVIGIEWASMLHDFGVKVTVIEYADRILPTEDQDISKEMESLLKKKGIQFVTGAKVLPDTMTKTSDDISIQAEKDGETITYSAEKMLVSIGRQANIEGIGIENTDIVTEKGAISVNESCQTKESHIYAIGDVIGGLQLAHVASHEGIIAVEHFAGLNPHSLDPTLVPKCIYSSPEAASVGLTEDEAKANGHNVKIGKFPFMAIGKALVYGDSDGFVKIVADRDTDDILGVHMIGPHVTDMISEAGLAKVLDATPWEVGQTIHPHPTLSEAIGEAALAADGKAIHF
;
A
#
# COMPACT_ATOMS: atom_id res chain seq x y z
N MET A 1 -5.07 -6.06 -36.72
CA MET A 1 -5.97 -7.21 -36.96
C MET A 1 -7.00 -7.31 -35.83
N ALA A 2 -8.22 -7.81 -36.08
CA ALA A 2 -9.25 -7.95 -35.05
C ALA A 2 -9.23 -9.36 -34.44
N THR A 3 -9.21 -9.46 -33.10
CA THR A 3 -9.20 -10.75 -32.39
C THR A 3 -10.24 -10.76 -31.26
N GLU A 4 -11.06 -11.80 -31.20
CA GLU A 4 -12.10 -11.95 -30.18
C GLU A 4 -11.56 -12.59 -28.89
N TYR A 5 -12.06 -12.10 -27.74
CA TYR A 5 -11.74 -12.59 -26.40
C TYR A 5 -12.99 -12.66 -25.53
N ASP A 6 -13.00 -13.57 -24.54
CA ASP A 6 -14.05 -13.57 -23.52
C ASP A 6 -13.83 -12.40 -22.56
N VAL A 7 -12.57 -12.11 -22.20
CA VAL A 7 -12.22 -10.95 -21.40
C VAL A 7 -10.91 -10.29 -21.85
N VAL A 8 -10.91 -8.96 -21.89
CA VAL A 8 -9.69 -8.15 -22.05
C VAL A 8 -9.48 -7.32 -20.80
N ILE A 9 -8.31 -7.43 -20.19
CA ILE A 9 -7.89 -6.65 -19.04
C ILE A 9 -6.99 -5.51 -19.52
N LEU A 10 -7.37 -4.27 -19.22
CA LEU A 10 -6.59 -3.08 -19.50
C LEU A 10 -5.75 -2.71 -18.27
N GLY A 11 -4.48 -3.09 -18.27
CA GLY A 11 -3.54 -2.93 -17.17
C GLY A 11 -3.10 -4.26 -16.56
N GLY A 12 -1.79 -4.49 -16.51
CA GLY A 12 -1.16 -5.71 -16.01
C GLY A 12 -0.62 -5.60 -14.58
N GLY A 13 -1.12 -4.65 -13.78
CA GLY A 13 -0.79 -4.49 -12.36
C GLY A 13 -1.34 -5.63 -11.48
N THR A 14 -1.16 -5.56 -10.16
CA THR A 14 -1.55 -6.65 -9.24
C THR A 14 -2.99 -7.12 -9.42
N GLY A 15 -3.96 -6.21 -9.42
CA GLY A 15 -5.34 -6.59 -9.70
C GLY A 15 -5.55 -7.18 -11.09
N GLY A 16 -4.95 -6.56 -12.11
CA GLY A 16 -5.11 -6.97 -13.51
C GLY A 16 -4.56 -8.36 -13.82
N TYR A 17 -3.31 -8.66 -13.43
CA TYR A 17 -2.74 -9.98 -13.71
C TYR A 17 -3.40 -11.09 -12.85
N VAL A 18 -3.87 -10.77 -11.64
CA VAL A 18 -4.64 -11.73 -10.81
C VAL A 18 -5.99 -12.02 -11.45
N ALA A 19 -6.71 -10.99 -11.91
CA ALA A 19 -7.96 -11.15 -12.65
C ALA A 19 -7.77 -11.99 -13.92
N ALA A 20 -6.69 -11.74 -14.68
CA ALA A 20 -6.38 -12.51 -15.88
C ALA A 20 -6.12 -14.00 -15.57
N ILE A 21 -5.38 -14.30 -14.49
CA ILE A 21 -5.15 -15.68 -14.03
C ILE A 21 -6.47 -16.32 -13.62
N ARG A 22 -7.32 -15.61 -12.86
CA ARG A 22 -8.61 -16.15 -12.42
C ARG A 22 -9.52 -16.44 -13.61
N ALA A 23 -9.56 -15.55 -14.60
CA ALA A 23 -10.36 -15.73 -15.81
C ALA A 23 -9.89 -16.97 -16.61
N ALA A 24 -8.57 -17.13 -16.78
CA ALA A 24 -8.00 -18.31 -17.41
C ALA A 24 -8.31 -19.61 -16.64
N GLN A 25 -8.31 -19.58 -15.30
CA GLN A 25 -8.71 -20.74 -14.47
C GLN A 25 -10.18 -21.13 -14.65
N LEU A 26 -11.05 -20.16 -14.94
CA LEU A 26 -12.46 -20.40 -15.27
C LEU A 26 -12.68 -20.75 -16.75
N GLY A 27 -11.61 -20.93 -17.52
CA GLY A 27 -11.66 -21.39 -18.91
C GLY A 27 -11.93 -20.29 -19.95
N LEU A 28 -11.84 -19.02 -19.55
CA LEU A 28 -12.11 -17.87 -20.43
C LEU A 28 -10.89 -17.54 -21.29
N LYS A 29 -11.11 -17.27 -22.58
CA LYS A 29 -10.06 -16.75 -23.47
C LYS A 29 -9.73 -15.32 -23.07
N THR A 30 -8.51 -15.11 -22.58
CA THR A 30 -8.13 -13.92 -21.82
C THR A 30 -6.96 -13.20 -22.49
N ALA A 31 -7.06 -11.88 -22.61
CA ALA A 31 -5.96 -11.00 -23.00
C ALA A 31 -5.68 -9.93 -21.93
N VAL A 32 -4.41 -9.56 -21.78
CA VAL A 32 -3.96 -8.43 -20.95
C VAL A 32 -3.25 -7.41 -21.85
N VAL A 33 -3.60 -6.14 -21.72
CA VAL A 33 -2.90 -5.02 -22.37
C VAL A 33 -2.11 -4.27 -21.30
N GLU A 34 -0.80 -4.17 -21.48
CA GLU A 34 0.11 -3.49 -20.55
C GLU A 34 1.09 -2.61 -21.33
N LYS A 35 1.21 -1.35 -20.93
CA LYS A 35 2.07 -0.36 -21.61
C LYS A 35 3.50 -0.33 -21.08
N GLU A 36 3.73 -0.88 -19.88
CA GLU A 36 5.03 -1.02 -19.23
C GLU A 36 5.35 -2.50 -18.97
N LYS A 37 5.55 -2.90 -17.71
CA LYS A 37 5.91 -4.26 -17.30
C LYS A 37 4.78 -4.85 -16.47
N LEU A 38 4.43 -6.12 -16.76
CA LEU A 38 3.51 -6.90 -15.93
C LEU A 38 3.93 -6.87 -14.45
N GLY A 39 2.94 -6.79 -13.56
CA GLY A 39 3.09 -6.55 -12.13
C GLY A 39 2.89 -5.09 -11.73
N GLY A 40 2.94 -4.15 -12.68
CA GLY A 40 2.60 -2.74 -12.50
C GLY A 40 3.33 -2.05 -11.34
N THR A 41 2.66 -1.06 -10.73
CA THR A 41 3.25 -0.23 -9.67
C THR A 41 3.78 -1.05 -8.51
N CYS A 42 3.00 -1.96 -7.93
CA CYS A 42 3.41 -2.66 -6.71
C CYS A 42 4.70 -3.47 -6.89
N LEU A 43 4.88 -4.11 -8.06
CA LEU A 43 6.06 -4.91 -8.33
C LEU A 43 7.28 -4.07 -8.72
N HIS A 44 7.11 -3.04 -9.54
CA HIS A 44 8.24 -2.32 -10.15
C HIS A 44 8.56 -0.96 -9.49
N LYS A 45 7.56 -0.31 -8.92
CA LYS A 45 7.60 1.09 -8.46
C LYS A 45 6.92 1.32 -7.10
N GLY A 46 6.78 0.27 -6.28
CA GLY A 46 5.95 0.32 -5.08
C GLY A 46 6.36 -0.69 -4.01
N CYS A 47 5.46 -1.60 -3.66
CA CYS A 47 5.59 -2.52 -2.54
C CYS A 47 6.91 -3.30 -2.53
N ILE A 48 7.19 -4.05 -3.59
CA ILE A 48 8.36 -4.95 -3.64
C ILE A 48 9.69 -4.21 -3.50
N PRO A 49 9.97 -3.17 -4.30
CA PRO A 49 11.24 -2.46 -4.20
C PRO A 49 11.38 -1.69 -2.87
N SER A 50 10.32 -1.06 -2.36
CA SER A 50 10.38 -0.37 -1.05
C SER A 50 10.65 -1.35 0.09
N LYS A 51 9.99 -2.51 0.13
CA LYS A 51 10.19 -3.52 1.17
C LYS A 51 11.58 -4.17 1.08
N ALA A 52 12.14 -4.31 -0.12
CA ALA A 52 13.53 -4.76 -0.30
C ALA A 52 14.55 -3.75 0.25
N LEU A 53 14.28 -2.45 0.11
CA LEU A 53 15.11 -1.38 0.68
C LEU A 53 14.97 -1.30 2.20
N LEU A 54 13.74 -1.33 2.73
CA LEU A 54 13.46 -1.36 4.17
C LEU A 54 14.22 -2.50 4.86
N ARG A 55 14.18 -3.71 4.30
CA ARG A 55 14.94 -4.85 4.84
C ARG A 55 16.46 -4.61 4.80
N SER A 56 16.96 -3.92 3.78
CA SER A 56 18.39 -3.61 3.70
C SER A 56 18.79 -2.53 4.72
N ALA A 57 17.91 -1.57 4.99
CA ALA A 57 18.08 -0.56 6.04
C ALA A 57 18.10 -1.21 7.43
N GLU A 58 17.15 -2.12 7.68
CA GLU A 58 17.05 -2.89 8.93
C GLU A 58 18.33 -3.72 9.19
N VAL A 59 18.85 -4.42 8.17
CA VAL A 59 20.10 -5.18 8.29
C VAL A 59 21.28 -4.25 8.59
N TYR A 60 21.36 -3.09 7.96
CA TYR A 60 22.41 -2.11 8.21
C TYR A 60 22.34 -1.56 9.64
N ARG A 61 21.14 -1.18 10.11
CA ARG A 61 20.91 -0.75 11.49
C ARG A 61 21.29 -1.84 12.49
N THR A 62 20.81 -3.06 12.29
CA THR A 62 21.12 -4.22 13.17
C THR A 62 22.62 -4.49 13.24
N ALA A 63 23.33 -4.41 12.10
CA ALA A 63 24.77 -4.60 12.08
C ALA A 63 25.51 -3.50 12.84
N ARG A 64 25.05 -2.23 12.76
CA ARG A 64 25.62 -1.11 13.52
C ARG A 64 25.39 -1.22 15.02
N GLU A 65 24.28 -1.80 15.42
CA GLU A 65 23.86 -2.01 16.80
C GLU A 65 24.19 -3.44 17.28
N ALA A 66 25.11 -4.15 16.62
CA ALA A 66 25.38 -5.56 16.91
C ALA A 66 26.06 -5.78 18.27
N ASP A 67 26.67 -4.73 18.83
CA ASP A 67 27.30 -4.72 20.15
C ASP A 67 26.29 -4.97 21.28
N GLN A 68 25.03 -4.53 21.11
CA GLN A 68 23.94 -4.82 22.06
C GLN A 68 23.66 -6.33 22.18
N PHE A 69 24.06 -7.12 21.18
CA PHE A 69 23.97 -8.58 21.16
C PHE A 69 25.31 -9.25 21.49
N GLY A 70 26.31 -8.50 21.95
CA GLY A 70 27.65 -9.01 22.25
C GLY A 70 28.49 -9.33 21.01
N VAL A 71 28.11 -8.81 19.83
CA VAL A 71 28.87 -9.00 18.58
C VAL A 71 29.68 -7.74 18.29
N GLU A 72 31.00 -7.83 18.50
CA GLU A 72 31.92 -6.73 18.20
C GLU A 72 32.24 -6.66 16.71
N THR A 73 32.18 -5.46 16.12
CA THR A 73 32.57 -5.21 14.73
C THR A 73 33.60 -4.08 14.66
N ALA A 74 34.52 -4.14 13.70
CA ALA A 74 35.52 -3.07 13.50
C ALA A 74 34.92 -1.78 12.87
N GLY A 75 33.62 -1.79 12.56
CA GLY A 75 32.89 -0.75 11.84
C GLY A 75 32.02 -1.33 10.73
N VAL A 76 30.85 -0.73 10.51
CA VAL A 76 29.89 -1.14 9.49
C VAL A 76 29.77 -0.04 8.44
N SER A 77 29.99 -0.37 7.18
CA SER A 77 29.85 0.55 6.05
C SER A 77 28.70 0.13 5.14
N LEU A 78 27.96 1.11 4.64
CA LEU A 78 26.89 0.90 3.67
C LEU A 78 27.43 1.03 2.25
N ASN A 79 27.16 0.04 1.41
CA ASN A 79 27.33 0.14 -0.03
C ASN A 79 25.94 0.22 -0.66
N PHE A 80 25.48 1.43 -0.98
CA PHE A 80 24.11 1.65 -1.47
C PHE A 80 23.90 1.13 -2.90
N GLU A 81 24.94 1.08 -3.73
CA GLU A 81 24.90 0.45 -5.04
C GLU A 81 24.51 -1.04 -4.93
N LYS A 82 25.12 -1.78 -4.01
CA LYS A 82 24.76 -3.18 -3.74
C LYS A 82 23.35 -3.35 -3.17
N VAL A 83 22.87 -2.37 -2.39
CA VAL A 83 21.48 -2.33 -1.91
C VAL A 83 20.53 -2.20 -3.10
N GLN A 84 20.81 -1.30 -4.03
CA GLN A 84 20.02 -1.12 -5.26
C GLN A 84 20.06 -2.35 -6.18
N GLN A 85 21.23 -2.97 -6.35
CA GLN A 85 21.38 -4.22 -7.10
C GLN A 85 20.54 -5.35 -6.48
N ARG A 86 20.55 -5.50 -5.15
CA ARG A 86 19.73 -6.49 -4.45
C ARG A 86 18.23 -6.22 -4.65
N LYS A 87 17.79 -4.97 -4.50
CA LYS A 87 16.41 -4.55 -4.78
C LYS A 87 16.00 -4.97 -6.19
N GLN A 88 16.82 -4.64 -7.19
CA GLN A 88 16.52 -4.96 -8.59
C GLN A 88 16.45 -6.48 -8.83
N ALA A 89 17.36 -7.27 -8.25
CA ALA A 89 17.33 -8.73 -8.38
C ALA A 89 16.03 -9.36 -7.83
N VAL A 90 15.47 -8.80 -6.74
CA VAL A 90 14.17 -9.25 -6.20
C VAL A 90 13.03 -8.91 -7.15
N VAL A 91 13.01 -7.69 -7.69
CA VAL A 91 12.01 -7.24 -8.68
C VAL A 91 12.06 -8.12 -9.92
N ASP A 92 13.23 -8.35 -10.50
CA ASP A 92 13.41 -9.13 -11.71
C ASP A 92 12.96 -10.59 -11.54
N LYS A 93 13.30 -11.20 -10.39
CA LYS A 93 12.87 -12.56 -10.05
C LYS A 93 11.35 -12.68 -9.99
N LEU A 94 10.68 -11.74 -9.33
CA LEU A 94 9.23 -11.75 -9.21
C LEU A 94 8.54 -11.41 -10.55
N ALA A 95 9.10 -10.50 -11.33
CA ALA A 95 8.62 -10.19 -12.67
C ALA A 95 8.72 -11.40 -13.61
N ALA A 96 9.81 -12.17 -13.55
CA ALA A 96 9.93 -13.43 -14.27
C ALA A 96 8.85 -14.44 -13.83
N GLY A 97 8.52 -14.47 -12.54
CA GLY A 97 7.42 -15.27 -11.99
C GLY A 97 6.06 -14.89 -12.58
N VAL A 98 5.70 -13.61 -12.63
CA VAL A 98 4.44 -13.13 -13.23
C VAL A 98 4.38 -13.50 -14.72
N ASN A 99 5.46 -13.30 -15.47
CA ASN A 99 5.53 -13.70 -16.87
C ASN A 99 5.35 -15.21 -17.06
N HIS A 100 5.91 -16.03 -16.17
CA HIS A 100 5.70 -17.47 -16.18
C HIS A 100 4.23 -17.84 -15.92
N LEU A 101 3.58 -17.15 -14.98
CA LEU A 101 2.15 -17.37 -14.68
C LEU A 101 1.26 -17.03 -15.88
N MET A 102 1.52 -15.93 -16.60
CA MET A 102 0.77 -15.59 -17.82
C MET A 102 0.89 -16.69 -18.87
N LYS A 103 2.12 -17.17 -19.13
CA LYS A 103 2.38 -18.26 -20.08
C LYS A 103 1.69 -19.56 -19.65
N LYS A 104 1.75 -19.91 -18.36
CA LYS A 104 1.09 -21.10 -17.81
C LYS A 104 -0.43 -21.03 -17.97
N GLY A 105 -1.01 -19.84 -17.78
CA GLY A 105 -2.43 -19.58 -18.00
C GLY A 105 -2.86 -19.49 -19.46
N LYS A 106 -1.91 -19.54 -20.43
CA LYS A 106 -2.17 -19.29 -21.86
C LYS A 106 -2.88 -17.95 -22.09
N ILE A 107 -2.49 -16.94 -21.31
CA ILE A 107 -3.02 -15.58 -21.40
C ILE A 107 -2.20 -14.83 -22.45
N ASP A 108 -2.89 -14.21 -23.41
CA ASP A 108 -2.25 -13.39 -24.42
C ASP A 108 -1.88 -12.03 -23.80
N VAL A 109 -0.61 -11.63 -23.93
CA VAL A 109 -0.11 -10.36 -23.38
C VAL A 109 0.27 -9.44 -24.53
N TYR A 110 -0.37 -8.27 -24.55
CA TYR A 110 -0.16 -7.22 -25.52
C TYR A 110 0.63 -6.09 -24.87
N ASP A 111 1.88 -5.93 -25.30
CA ASP A 111 2.71 -4.77 -24.98
C ASP A 111 2.25 -3.57 -25.82
N GLY A 112 1.68 -2.57 -25.15
CA GLY A 112 1.19 -1.36 -25.81
C GLY A 112 0.22 -0.55 -24.96
N TYR A 113 -0.11 0.64 -25.46
CA TYR A 113 -1.07 1.52 -24.82
C TYR A 113 -2.49 1.19 -25.29
N GLY A 114 -3.33 0.69 -24.39
CA GLY A 114 -4.71 0.32 -24.69
C GLY A 114 -5.68 1.49 -24.55
N ARG A 115 -6.63 1.62 -25.50
CA ARG A 115 -7.76 2.56 -25.44
C ARG A 115 -9.08 1.87 -25.71
N ILE A 116 -10.08 2.16 -24.88
CA ILE A 116 -11.45 1.73 -25.08
C ILE A 116 -12.05 2.56 -26.21
N LEU A 117 -12.48 1.89 -27.27
CA LEU A 117 -13.20 2.49 -28.37
C LEU A 117 -14.69 2.52 -28.06
N GLY A 118 -15.36 3.54 -28.60
CA GLY A 118 -16.82 3.61 -28.63
C GLY A 118 -17.44 2.57 -29.57
N PRO A 119 -18.77 2.63 -29.73
CA PRO A 119 -19.48 1.83 -30.73
C PRO A 119 -18.84 1.96 -32.11
N SER A 120 -18.72 0.84 -32.82
CA SER A 120 -18.09 0.77 -34.13
C SER A 120 -18.76 -0.27 -35.02
N ILE A 121 -18.28 -0.41 -36.26
CA ILE A 121 -18.75 -1.45 -37.18
C ILE A 121 -18.47 -2.88 -36.66
N PHE A 122 -17.54 -3.03 -35.71
CA PHE A 122 -17.15 -4.33 -35.15
C PHE A 122 -17.92 -4.68 -33.88
N SER A 123 -18.43 -3.69 -33.15
CA SER A 123 -19.23 -3.88 -31.94
C SER A 123 -20.21 -2.72 -31.77
N PRO A 124 -21.52 -2.97 -31.63
CA PRO A 124 -22.51 -1.93 -31.40
C PRO A 124 -22.41 -1.32 -29.99
N LEU A 125 -21.67 -1.95 -29.07
CA LEU A 125 -21.38 -1.45 -27.73
C LEU A 125 -19.93 -0.95 -27.64
N PRO A 126 -19.63 0.05 -26.80
CA PRO A 126 -18.24 0.40 -26.49
C PRO A 126 -17.52 -0.78 -25.85
N GLY A 127 -16.19 -0.81 -25.88
CA GLY A 127 -15.41 -1.84 -25.17
C GLY A 127 -14.32 -2.52 -26.00
N THR A 128 -14.34 -2.39 -27.33
CA THR A 128 -13.21 -2.82 -28.16
C THR A 128 -11.94 -2.10 -27.70
N ILE A 129 -10.87 -2.83 -27.43
CA ILE A 129 -9.59 -2.26 -27.00
C ILE A 129 -8.68 -2.12 -28.22
N SER A 130 -8.34 -0.88 -28.56
CA SER A 130 -7.27 -0.59 -29.51
C SER A 130 -5.94 -0.59 -28.79
N VAL A 131 -4.98 -1.40 -29.24
CA VAL A 131 -3.63 -1.45 -28.67
C VAL A 131 -2.68 -0.72 -29.61
N GLU A 132 -2.21 0.45 -29.17
CA GLU A 132 -1.14 1.18 -29.85
C GLU A 132 0.21 0.62 -29.43
N ARG A 133 0.96 0.08 -30.39
CA ARG A 133 2.33 -0.40 -30.18
C ARG A 133 3.31 0.76 -30.41
N GLY A 134 4.30 0.91 -29.52
CA GLY A 134 5.29 1.99 -29.61
C GLY A 134 6.25 1.91 -30.81
N ASN A 135 6.08 0.92 -31.70
CA ASN A 135 6.90 0.67 -32.88
C ASN A 135 6.29 1.23 -34.19
N GLY A 136 5.11 1.88 -34.12
CA GLY A 136 4.44 2.46 -35.29
C GLY A 136 3.73 1.45 -36.18
N GLU A 137 3.56 0.20 -35.73
CA GLU A 137 2.70 -0.78 -36.39
C GLU A 137 1.22 -0.39 -36.29
N GLU A 138 0.38 -0.97 -37.16
CA GLU A 138 -1.06 -0.80 -37.06
C GLU A 138 -1.58 -1.32 -35.72
N ASN A 139 -2.53 -0.59 -35.12
CA ASN A 139 -3.11 -0.98 -33.84
C ASN A 139 -3.80 -2.36 -33.93
N ASP A 140 -3.57 -3.19 -32.92
CA ASP A 140 -4.37 -4.39 -32.71
C ASP A 140 -5.76 -4.00 -32.18
N MET A 141 -6.80 -4.69 -32.63
CA MET A 141 -8.16 -4.48 -32.17
C MET A 141 -8.62 -5.73 -31.43
N LEU A 142 -8.78 -5.62 -30.12
CA LEU A 142 -9.25 -6.72 -29.28
C LEU A 142 -10.74 -6.52 -29.03
N ILE A 143 -11.56 -7.52 -29.40
CA ILE A 143 -13.03 -7.46 -29.28
C ILE A 143 -13.43 -8.35 -28.08
N PRO A 144 -13.70 -7.77 -26.91
CA PRO A 144 -14.07 -8.52 -25.71
C PRO A 144 -15.57 -8.77 -25.61
N LYS A 145 -15.96 -9.85 -24.91
CA LYS A 145 -17.29 -9.92 -24.27
C LYS A 145 -17.34 -9.13 -22.96
N GLN A 146 -16.24 -9.12 -22.21
CA GLN A 146 -16.08 -8.41 -20.93
C GLN A 146 -14.78 -7.60 -20.91
N VAL A 147 -14.80 -6.42 -20.29
CA VAL A 147 -13.61 -5.59 -20.07
C VAL A 147 -13.37 -5.42 -18.58
N ILE A 148 -12.12 -5.51 -18.15
CA ILE A 148 -11.69 -5.08 -16.80
C ILE A 148 -10.70 -3.94 -16.94
N ILE A 149 -11.02 -2.78 -16.39
CA ILE A 149 -10.12 -1.63 -16.29
C ILE A 149 -9.30 -1.79 -14.99
N ALA A 150 -8.00 -1.97 -15.13
CA ALA A 150 -7.04 -2.16 -14.04
C ALA A 150 -5.80 -1.26 -14.22
N THR A 151 -6.02 -0.02 -14.67
CA THR A 151 -4.98 0.96 -15.03
C THR A 151 -4.26 1.58 -13.84
N GLY A 152 -4.72 1.27 -12.62
CA GLY A 152 -4.06 1.62 -11.37
C GLY A 152 -4.02 3.12 -11.10
N SER A 153 -2.93 3.56 -10.48
CA SER A 153 -2.74 4.94 -10.03
C SER A 153 -1.31 5.43 -10.23
N ARG A 154 -1.10 6.73 -10.04
CA ARG A 154 0.20 7.42 -10.04
C ARG A 154 0.36 8.29 -8.79
N PRO A 155 1.59 8.66 -8.39
CA PRO A 155 1.80 9.62 -7.30
C PRO A 155 1.06 10.94 -7.57
N ARG A 156 0.43 11.49 -6.54
CA ARG A 156 -0.21 12.81 -6.61
C ARG A 156 0.83 13.90 -6.32
N MET A 157 0.78 14.97 -7.10
CA MET A 157 1.66 16.14 -6.93
C MET A 157 0.86 17.38 -6.52
N LEU A 158 1.52 18.30 -5.81
CA LEU A 158 1.03 19.66 -5.63
C LEU A 158 1.48 20.50 -6.84
N PRO A 159 0.61 21.37 -7.38
CA PRO A 159 1.02 22.35 -8.38
C PRO A 159 2.24 23.13 -7.90
N GLY A 160 3.28 23.25 -8.75
CA GLY A 160 4.53 23.95 -8.43
C GLY A 160 5.60 23.08 -7.75
N LEU A 161 5.28 21.84 -7.35
CA LEU A 161 6.23 20.86 -6.82
C LEU A 161 6.40 19.67 -7.77
N GLU A 162 6.41 19.88 -9.08
CA GLU A 162 6.60 18.81 -10.04
C GLU A 162 7.93 18.08 -9.82
N ALA A 163 7.91 16.74 -9.92
CA ALA A 163 9.11 15.94 -9.75
C ALA A 163 10.07 16.16 -10.91
N ASP A 164 11.36 16.33 -10.58
CA ASP A 164 12.43 16.55 -11.55
C ASP A 164 13.48 15.43 -11.55
N GLY A 165 13.29 14.41 -10.70
CA GLY A 165 14.20 13.27 -10.55
C GLY A 165 15.53 13.61 -9.89
N LYS A 166 15.76 14.87 -9.50
CA LYS A 166 17.00 15.32 -8.88
C LYS A 166 16.78 15.88 -7.48
N HIS A 167 16.00 16.94 -7.35
CA HIS A 167 15.70 17.64 -6.09
C HIS A 167 14.31 17.30 -5.57
N VAL A 168 13.32 17.25 -6.45
CA VAL A 168 11.94 16.89 -6.10
C VAL A 168 11.64 15.51 -6.65
N LEU A 169 11.27 14.60 -5.76
CA LEU A 169 11.02 13.20 -6.06
C LEU A 169 9.58 12.84 -5.72
N THR A 170 9.02 11.91 -6.48
CA THR A 170 7.92 11.05 -6.01
C THR A 170 8.50 9.74 -5.46
N SER A 171 7.61 8.82 -5.06
CA SER A 171 8.03 7.45 -4.74
C SER A 171 8.77 6.77 -5.90
N ASP A 172 8.42 7.10 -7.14
CA ASP A 172 8.95 6.43 -8.32
C ASP A 172 10.43 6.78 -8.53
N GLU A 173 10.78 8.07 -8.48
CA GLU A 173 12.17 8.52 -8.58
C GLU A 173 12.98 8.14 -7.33
N ALA A 174 12.38 8.18 -6.14
CA ALA A 174 13.05 7.80 -4.90
C ALA A 174 13.57 6.35 -4.93
N LEU A 175 12.82 5.42 -5.55
CA LEU A 175 13.23 4.03 -5.72
C LEU A 175 14.43 3.85 -6.68
N GLN A 176 14.76 4.86 -7.47
CA GLN A 176 15.84 4.86 -8.44
C GLN A 176 17.05 5.69 -7.99
N MET A 177 17.07 6.21 -6.75
CA MET A 177 18.22 6.94 -6.25
C MET A 177 19.51 6.10 -6.34
N GLU A 178 20.56 6.69 -6.90
CA GLU A 178 21.88 6.07 -7.00
C GLU A 178 22.71 6.31 -5.74
N GLU A 179 22.45 7.44 -5.06
CA GLU A 179 23.11 7.86 -3.84
C GLU A 179 22.09 8.36 -2.81
N LEU A 180 22.42 8.21 -1.53
CA LEU A 180 21.60 8.72 -0.43
C LEU A 180 21.90 10.21 -0.20
N PRO A 181 20.87 11.07 -0.10
CA PRO A 181 21.09 12.46 0.29
C PRO A 181 21.52 12.54 1.76
N LYS A 182 22.21 13.62 2.15
CA LYS A 182 22.50 13.90 3.56
C LYS A 182 21.24 14.27 4.33
N SER A 183 20.27 14.89 3.66
CA SER A 183 19.00 15.28 4.26
C SER A 183 17.85 15.26 3.27
N ILE A 184 16.64 15.01 3.77
CA ILE A 184 15.42 14.98 2.96
C ILE A 184 14.23 15.61 3.71
N ILE A 185 13.43 16.37 2.98
CA ILE A 185 12.09 16.80 3.40
C ILE A 185 11.06 15.82 2.80
N ILE A 186 10.16 15.28 3.61
CA ILE A 186 9.05 14.46 3.15
C ILE A 186 7.76 15.26 3.36
N VAL A 187 7.06 15.58 2.28
CA VAL A 187 5.75 16.25 2.31
C VAL A 187 4.66 15.20 2.31
N GLY A 188 3.95 15.07 3.44
CA GLY A 188 2.96 14.03 3.70
C GLY A 188 3.47 12.95 4.65
N GLY A 189 2.84 12.83 5.81
CA GLY A 189 3.02 11.83 6.87
C GLY A 189 2.03 10.67 6.80
N GLY A 190 1.56 10.31 5.60
CA GLY A 190 0.84 9.07 5.34
C GLY A 190 1.78 7.85 5.25
N VAL A 191 1.22 6.66 4.99
CA VAL A 191 1.95 5.37 4.98
C VAL A 191 3.27 5.42 4.21
N ILE A 192 3.25 5.86 2.96
CA ILE A 192 4.45 5.95 2.11
C ILE A 192 5.48 6.90 2.75
N GLY A 193 5.06 8.07 3.22
CA GLY A 193 5.94 9.05 3.84
C GLY A 193 6.62 8.51 5.10
N ILE A 194 5.90 7.79 5.95
CA ILE A 194 6.44 7.18 7.17
C ILE A 194 7.39 6.02 6.88
N GLU A 195 7.07 5.15 5.92
CA GLU A 195 7.99 4.10 5.49
C GLU A 195 9.30 4.66 4.96
N TRP A 196 9.23 5.68 4.09
CA TRP A 196 10.43 6.36 3.58
C TRP A 196 11.20 7.09 4.67
N ALA A 197 10.51 7.74 5.61
CA ALA A 197 11.14 8.43 6.73
C ALA A 197 11.96 7.45 7.58
N SER A 198 11.34 6.35 7.99
CA SER A 198 11.99 5.30 8.78
C SER A 198 13.15 4.66 8.01
N MET A 199 12.95 4.32 6.74
CA MET A 199 13.96 3.67 5.92
C MET A 199 15.20 4.53 5.70
N LEU A 200 15.01 5.79 5.30
CA LEU A 200 16.11 6.71 5.01
C LEU A 200 16.87 7.06 6.29
N HIS A 201 16.16 7.20 7.41
CA HIS A 201 16.79 7.40 8.71
C HIS A 201 17.68 6.22 9.11
N ASP A 202 17.21 4.97 8.95
CA ASP A 202 18.00 3.77 9.24
C ASP A 202 19.25 3.69 8.34
N PHE A 203 19.20 4.24 7.12
CA PHE A 203 20.38 4.43 6.25
C PHE A 203 21.29 5.61 6.64
N GLY A 204 20.90 6.45 7.61
CA GLY A 204 21.69 7.57 8.12
C GLY A 204 21.34 8.95 7.54
N VAL A 205 20.22 9.06 6.82
CA VAL A 205 19.74 10.35 6.26
C VAL A 205 19.04 11.17 7.34
N LYS A 206 19.26 12.48 7.37
CA LYS A 206 18.48 13.40 8.21
C LYS A 206 17.10 13.63 7.58
N VAL A 207 16.03 13.28 8.30
CA VAL A 207 14.66 13.34 7.78
C VAL A 207 13.81 14.37 8.52
N THR A 208 13.11 15.20 7.76
CA THR A 208 12.02 16.06 8.25
C THR A 208 10.73 15.73 7.51
N VAL A 209 9.68 15.32 8.23
CA VAL A 209 8.34 15.08 7.68
C VAL A 209 7.46 16.29 7.99
N ILE A 210 6.82 16.85 6.96
CA ILE A 210 5.86 17.95 7.07
C ILE A 210 4.48 17.38 6.70
N GLU A 211 3.54 17.43 7.64
CA GLU A 211 2.18 16.90 7.49
C GLU A 211 1.16 18.01 7.76
N TYR A 212 0.14 18.07 6.91
CA TYR A 212 -0.94 19.04 6.99
C TYR A 212 -1.90 18.74 8.14
N ALA A 213 -2.25 17.45 8.32
CA ALA A 213 -3.04 16.98 9.45
C ALA A 213 -2.29 17.20 10.77
N ASP A 214 -3.05 17.24 11.86
CA ASP A 214 -2.54 17.42 13.22
C ASP A 214 -1.67 16.25 13.73
N ARG A 215 -1.78 15.08 13.10
CA ARG A 215 -1.01 13.85 13.38
C ARG A 215 -0.55 13.15 12.10
N ILE A 216 0.52 12.37 12.21
CA ILE A 216 0.89 11.40 11.16
C ILE A 216 -0.09 10.22 11.13
N LEU A 217 -0.12 9.50 10.01
CA LEU A 217 -1.00 8.34 9.81
C LEU A 217 -2.44 8.64 10.25
N PRO A 218 -3.09 9.70 9.73
CA PRO A 218 -4.35 10.19 10.30
C PRO A 218 -5.51 9.18 10.22
N THR A 219 -5.41 8.20 9.32
CA THR A 219 -6.39 7.12 9.10
C THR A 219 -6.18 5.88 9.97
N GLU A 220 -5.13 5.83 10.79
CA GLU A 220 -4.92 4.75 11.76
C GLU A 220 -5.53 5.11 13.12
N ASP A 221 -5.67 4.10 13.99
CA ASP A 221 -6.10 4.32 15.37
C ASP A 221 -5.15 5.31 16.06
N GLN A 222 -5.73 6.23 16.85
CA GLN A 222 -4.99 7.34 17.45
C GLN A 222 -3.78 6.88 18.29
N ASP A 223 -3.89 5.73 18.96
CA ASP A 223 -2.79 5.18 19.76
C ASP A 223 -1.62 4.73 18.88
N ILE A 224 -1.90 4.20 17.68
CA ILE A 224 -0.87 3.77 16.72
C ILE A 224 -0.13 4.99 16.16
N SER A 225 -0.86 6.03 15.73
CA SER A 225 -0.25 7.26 15.22
C SER A 225 0.65 7.92 16.26
N LYS A 226 0.18 8.01 17.51
CA LYS A 226 0.91 8.60 18.63
C LYS A 226 2.19 7.81 18.95
N GLU A 227 2.08 6.48 19.04
CA GLU A 227 3.22 5.62 19.36
C GLU A 227 4.26 5.64 18.23
N MET A 228 3.83 5.55 16.98
CA MET A 228 4.71 5.67 15.81
C MET A 228 5.49 6.99 15.82
N GLU A 229 4.79 8.11 16.03
CA GLU A 229 5.43 9.43 16.06
C GLU A 229 6.44 9.54 17.21
N SER A 230 6.08 9.05 18.39
CA SER A 230 6.95 9.02 19.58
C SER A 230 8.24 8.23 19.31
N LEU A 231 8.11 7.01 18.80
CA LEU A 231 9.24 6.11 18.55
C LEU A 231 10.15 6.63 17.43
N LEU A 232 9.58 7.17 16.34
CA LEU A 232 10.37 7.75 15.25
C LEU A 232 11.03 9.08 15.65
N LYS A 233 10.40 9.90 16.50
CA LYS A 233 11.05 11.07 17.11
C LYS A 233 12.23 10.69 17.99
N LYS A 234 12.09 9.63 18.80
CA LYS A 234 13.17 9.09 19.65
C LYS A 234 14.37 8.63 18.82
N LYS A 235 14.14 8.11 17.60
CA LYS A 235 15.21 7.80 16.62
C LYS A 235 15.88 9.05 16.02
N GLY A 236 15.20 10.20 16.02
CA GLY A 236 15.73 11.48 15.55
C GLY A 236 15.10 12.02 14.27
N ILE A 237 13.96 11.44 13.85
CA ILE A 237 13.16 11.98 12.75
C ILE A 237 12.40 13.21 13.24
N GLN A 238 12.45 14.30 12.49
CA GLN A 238 11.70 15.51 12.80
C GLN A 238 10.30 15.44 12.18
N PHE A 239 9.26 15.70 12.97
CA PHE A 239 7.89 15.83 12.48
C PHE A 239 7.36 17.25 12.70
N VAL A 240 6.72 17.77 11.66
CA VAL A 240 6.03 19.05 11.66
C VAL A 240 4.59 18.80 11.20
N THR A 241 3.74 18.42 12.13
CA THR A 241 2.29 18.24 11.90
C THR A 241 1.54 19.56 12.04
N GLY A 242 0.32 19.62 11.51
CA GLY A 242 -0.51 20.82 11.47
C GLY A 242 0.06 21.92 10.56
N ALA A 243 0.91 21.55 9.61
CA ALA A 243 1.70 22.49 8.82
C ALA A 243 1.34 22.45 7.33
N LYS A 244 0.97 23.60 6.79
CA LYS A 244 0.61 23.75 5.38
C LYS A 244 1.81 24.19 4.56
N VAL A 245 2.34 23.28 3.74
CA VAL A 245 3.37 23.60 2.76
C VAL A 245 2.86 24.65 1.75
N LEU A 246 3.72 25.60 1.38
CA LEU A 246 3.45 26.66 0.40
C LEU A 246 4.27 26.42 -0.88
N PRO A 247 3.72 25.73 -1.90
CA PRO A 247 4.46 25.35 -3.11
C PRO A 247 5.17 26.51 -3.81
N ASP A 248 4.52 27.67 -3.91
CA ASP A 248 5.04 28.86 -4.61
C ASP A 248 6.31 29.46 -3.97
N THR A 249 6.66 29.01 -2.76
CA THR A 249 7.88 29.44 -2.03
C THR A 249 9.09 28.55 -2.30
N MET A 250 8.90 27.46 -3.05
CA MET A 250 9.97 26.51 -3.33
C MET A 250 11.11 27.18 -4.10
N THR A 251 12.32 27.05 -3.58
CA THR A 251 13.54 27.49 -4.25
C THR A 251 14.54 26.34 -4.32
N LYS A 252 15.35 26.33 -5.39
CA LYS A 252 16.38 25.31 -5.62
C LYS A 252 17.73 25.99 -5.81
N THR A 253 18.77 25.45 -5.19
CA THR A 253 20.17 25.76 -5.48
C THR A 253 20.80 24.59 -6.25
N SER A 254 22.12 24.63 -6.47
CA SER A 254 22.84 23.47 -7.03
C SER A 254 22.65 22.21 -6.20
N ASP A 255 22.63 22.37 -4.88
CA ASP A 255 22.80 21.29 -3.90
C ASP A 255 21.56 21.06 -3.02
N ASP A 256 20.76 22.10 -2.80
CA ASP A 256 19.64 22.07 -1.84
C ASP A 256 18.31 22.54 -2.44
N ILE A 257 17.22 22.10 -1.82
CA ILE A 257 15.87 22.60 -1.97
C ILE A 257 15.40 23.25 -0.67
N SER A 258 14.69 24.36 -0.76
CA SER A 258 14.04 25.03 0.38
C SER A 258 12.57 25.29 0.10
N ILE A 259 11.73 25.16 1.13
CA ILE A 259 10.29 25.40 1.05
C ILE A 259 9.77 25.96 2.38
N GLN A 260 8.74 26.79 2.32
CA GLN A 260 8.06 27.29 3.52
C GLN A 260 6.82 26.48 3.85
N ALA A 261 6.53 26.35 5.14
CA ALA A 261 5.24 25.89 5.64
C ALA A 261 4.67 26.84 6.68
N GLU A 262 3.35 27.03 6.64
CA GLU A 262 2.60 27.79 7.64
C GLU A 262 2.14 26.84 8.76
N LYS A 263 2.44 27.19 10.00
CA LYS A 263 2.00 26.48 11.19
C LYS A 263 1.73 27.47 12.32
N ASP A 264 0.58 27.35 12.97
CA ASP A 264 0.18 28.21 14.11
C ASP A 264 0.26 29.72 13.80
N GLY A 265 0.05 30.11 12.54
CA GLY A 265 0.14 31.50 12.07
C GLY A 265 1.57 31.99 11.79
N GLU A 266 2.58 31.14 11.96
CA GLU A 266 3.99 31.43 11.63
C GLU A 266 4.41 30.74 10.33
N THR A 267 5.22 31.41 9.52
CA THR A 267 5.84 30.83 8.32
C THR A 267 7.27 30.41 8.62
N ILE A 268 7.57 29.12 8.49
CA ILE A 268 8.88 28.54 8.77
C ILE A 268 9.48 27.97 7.48
N THR A 269 10.76 28.25 7.21
CA THR A 269 11.50 27.69 6.08
C THR A 269 12.19 26.39 6.48
N TYR A 270 12.06 25.36 5.64
CA TYR A 270 12.74 24.08 5.73
C TYR A 270 13.65 23.87 4.52
N SER A 271 14.85 23.34 4.74
CA SER A 271 15.83 23.07 3.69
C SER A 271 16.41 21.66 3.81
N ALA A 272 16.68 21.03 2.67
CA ALA A 272 17.31 19.71 2.57
C ALA A 272 17.95 19.52 1.18
N GLU A 273 18.75 18.47 0.98
CA GLU A 273 19.32 18.16 -0.34
C GLU A 273 18.25 17.67 -1.33
N LYS A 274 17.23 16.95 -0.82
CA LYS A 274 16.11 16.44 -1.63
C LYS A 274 14.76 16.62 -0.92
N MET A 275 13.70 16.56 -1.69
CA MET A 275 12.31 16.52 -1.22
C MET A 275 11.58 15.33 -1.83
N LEU A 276 10.83 14.60 -1.02
CA LEU A 276 9.89 13.57 -1.44
C LEU A 276 8.46 14.07 -1.23
N VAL A 277 7.67 14.12 -2.30
CA VAL A 277 6.24 14.45 -2.24
C VAL A 277 5.43 13.15 -2.13
N SER A 278 4.75 12.96 -1.01
CA SER A 278 4.02 11.74 -0.65
C SER A 278 2.62 12.05 -0.11
N ILE A 279 1.83 12.78 -0.88
CA ILE A 279 0.49 13.28 -0.51
C ILE A 279 -0.68 12.43 -1.06
N GLY A 280 -0.44 11.13 -1.25
CA GLY A 280 -1.42 10.18 -1.79
C GLY A 280 -1.24 9.90 -3.28
N ARG A 281 -2.22 9.20 -3.85
CA ARG A 281 -2.18 8.68 -5.22
C ARG A 281 -3.42 9.12 -5.99
N GLN A 282 -3.30 9.20 -7.31
CA GLN A 282 -4.37 9.57 -8.22
C GLN A 282 -4.62 8.44 -9.22
N ALA A 283 -5.89 8.09 -9.46
CA ALA A 283 -6.28 7.07 -10.43
C ALA A 283 -5.86 7.45 -11.87
N ASN A 284 -5.51 6.44 -12.67
CA ASN A 284 -5.15 6.60 -14.08
C ASN A 284 -6.38 6.39 -14.97
N ILE A 285 -7.15 7.46 -15.19
CA ILE A 285 -8.40 7.43 -15.96
C ILE A 285 -8.32 8.22 -17.28
N GLU A 286 -7.23 8.95 -17.49
CA GLU A 286 -7.07 9.83 -18.64
C GLU A 286 -6.49 9.09 -19.86
N GLY A 287 -7.05 9.39 -21.04
CA GLY A 287 -6.52 8.90 -22.32
C GLY A 287 -6.79 7.43 -22.63
N ILE A 288 -7.51 6.72 -21.75
CA ILE A 288 -7.84 5.30 -21.89
C ILE A 288 -9.19 5.04 -22.59
N GLY A 289 -9.89 6.09 -23.04
CA GLY A 289 -11.10 5.95 -23.86
C GLY A 289 -12.41 5.79 -23.10
N ILE A 290 -12.43 6.02 -21.77
CA ILE A 290 -13.66 5.96 -20.97
C ILE A 290 -14.68 7.04 -21.38
N GLU A 291 -14.23 8.13 -21.99
CA GLU A 291 -15.07 9.19 -22.56
C GLU A 291 -15.97 8.70 -23.71
N ASN A 292 -15.67 7.53 -24.28
CA ASN A 292 -16.47 6.89 -25.32
C ASN A 292 -17.56 5.95 -24.77
N THR A 293 -17.77 5.95 -23.44
CA THR A 293 -18.63 5.01 -22.71
C THR A 293 -19.56 5.76 -21.77
N ASP A 294 -20.55 5.06 -21.19
CA ASP A 294 -21.40 5.62 -20.12
C ASP A 294 -20.76 5.53 -18.71
N ILE A 295 -19.49 5.16 -18.58
CA ILE A 295 -18.80 5.04 -17.29
C ILE A 295 -18.83 6.36 -16.51
N VAL A 296 -19.24 6.28 -15.25
CA VAL A 296 -19.30 7.42 -14.33
C VAL A 296 -18.00 7.52 -13.54
N THR A 297 -17.54 8.74 -13.32
CA THR A 297 -16.40 9.01 -12.45
C THR A 297 -16.80 9.93 -11.30
N GLU A 298 -16.24 9.67 -10.12
CA GLU A 298 -16.45 10.47 -8.92
C GLU A 298 -15.11 10.75 -8.25
N LYS A 299 -14.88 12.01 -7.87
CA LYS A 299 -13.64 12.45 -7.20
C LYS A 299 -12.34 12.00 -7.92
N GLY A 300 -12.40 11.87 -9.25
CA GLY A 300 -11.28 11.47 -10.08
C GLY A 300 -11.00 9.97 -10.12
N ALA A 301 -11.95 9.11 -9.75
CA ALA A 301 -11.88 7.66 -9.84
C ALA A 301 -13.13 7.10 -10.56
N ILE A 302 -13.06 5.86 -11.06
CA ILE A 302 -14.20 5.19 -11.72
C ILE A 302 -15.18 4.68 -10.65
N SER A 303 -16.46 5.03 -10.78
CA SER A 303 -17.52 4.53 -9.89
C SER A 303 -17.94 3.11 -10.29
N VAL A 304 -18.05 2.23 -9.29
CA VAL A 304 -18.47 0.83 -9.44
C VAL A 304 -19.47 0.41 -8.37
N ASN A 305 -20.20 -0.68 -8.62
CA ASN A 305 -21.00 -1.36 -7.60
C ASN A 305 -20.16 -2.37 -6.79
N GLU A 306 -20.81 -3.11 -5.88
CA GLU A 306 -20.19 -4.10 -4.98
C GLU A 306 -19.49 -5.27 -5.71
N SER A 307 -19.83 -5.51 -6.98
CA SER A 307 -19.19 -6.52 -7.83
C SER A 307 -18.14 -5.93 -8.77
N CYS A 308 -17.70 -4.70 -8.50
CA CYS A 308 -16.74 -3.94 -9.32
C CYS A 308 -17.24 -3.63 -10.75
N GLN A 309 -18.55 -3.71 -10.99
CA GLN A 309 -19.17 -3.44 -12.28
C GLN A 309 -19.41 -1.93 -12.44
N THR A 310 -19.09 -1.39 -13.61
CA THR A 310 -19.38 0.00 -13.94
C THR A 310 -20.85 0.17 -14.38
N LYS A 311 -21.24 1.37 -14.82
CA LYS A 311 -22.56 1.59 -15.44
C LYS A 311 -22.76 0.79 -16.74
N GLU A 312 -21.68 0.49 -17.45
CA GLU A 312 -21.69 -0.41 -18.61
C GLU A 312 -21.63 -1.86 -18.11
N SER A 313 -22.69 -2.65 -18.37
CA SER A 313 -22.85 -3.98 -17.77
C SER A 313 -21.73 -4.99 -18.12
N HIS A 314 -21.00 -4.75 -19.22
CA HIS A 314 -19.90 -5.58 -19.70
C HIS A 314 -18.52 -4.97 -19.41
N ILE A 315 -18.45 -3.86 -18.66
CA ILE A 315 -17.19 -3.22 -18.25
C ILE A 315 -17.12 -3.14 -16.73
N TYR A 316 -16.01 -3.63 -16.20
CA TYR A 316 -15.65 -3.65 -14.78
C TYR A 316 -14.43 -2.76 -14.56
N ALA A 317 -14.23 -2.30 -13.33
CA ALA A 317 -13.02 -1.58 -12.95
C ALA A 317 -12.58 -2.02 -11.54
N ILE A 318 -11.27 -2.22 -11.35
CA ILE A 318 -10.69 -2.78 -10.12
C ILE A 318 -9.39 -2.08 -9.72
N GLY A 319 -9.06 -2.16 -8.43
CA GLY A 319 -7.85 -1.61 -7.83
C GLY A 319 -7.86 -0.09 -7.78
N ASP A 320 -6.68 0.52 -7.71
CA ASP A 320 -6.57 1.95 -7.41
C ASP A 320 -7.32 2.89 -8.38
N VAL A 321 -7.73 2.42 -9.57
CA VAL A 321 -8.50 3.22 -10.54
C VAL A 321 -9.92 3.53 -10.04
N ILE A 322 -10.48 2.72 -9.13
CA ILE A 322 -11.78 2.95 -8.50
C ILE A 322 -11.69 3.71 -7.18
N GLY A 323 -10.48 4.08 -6.74
CA GLY A 323 -10.26 4.76 -5.47
C GLY A 323 -10.31 3.79 -4.28
N GLY A 324 -11.00 4.16 -3.20
CA GLY A 324 -11.16 3.32 -2.01
C GLY A 324 -9.84 2.94 -1.34
N LEU A 325 -9.72 1.67 -0.92
CA LEU A 325 -8.51 1.12 -0.33
C LEU A 325 -7.49 0.78 -1.42
N GLN A 326 -6.55 1.69 -1.66
CA GLN A 326 -5.49 1.55 -2.68
C GLN A 326 -4.37 0.59 -2.22
N LEU A 327 -4.72 -0.69 -2.06
CA LEU A 327 -3.86 -1.76 -1.57
C LEU A 327 -3.77 -2.91 -2.58
N ALA A 328 -2.59 -3.51 -2.70
CA ALA A 328 -2.34 -4.55 -3.71
C ALA A 328 -3.20 -5.82 -3.52
N HIS A 329 -3.41 -6.24 -2.28
CA HIS A 329 -4.27 -7.38 -1.95
C HIS A 329 -5.75 -7.07 -2.15
N VAL A 330 -6.18 -5.82 -1.96
CA VAL A 330 -7.54 -5.36 -2.30
C VAL A 330 -7.76 -5.45 -3.80
N ALA A 331 -6.88 -4.85 -4.61
CA ALA A 331 -6.97 -4.92 -6.07
C ALA A 331 -7.00 -6.36 -6.60
N SER A 332 -6.25 -7.26 -5.96
CA SER A 332 -6.24 -8.69 -6.29
C SER A 332 -7.60 -9.34 -6.02
N HIS A 333 -8.20 -9.03 -4.86
CA HIS A 333 -9.48 -9.59 -4.46
C HIS A 333 -10.63 -9.04 -5.31
N GLU A 334 -10.65 -7.74 -5.58
CA GLU A 334 -11.59 -7.11 -6.51
C GLU A 334 -11.52 -7.73 -7.92
N GLY A 335 -10.31 -8.05 -8.39
CA GLY A 335 -10.13 -8.76 -9.65
C GLY A 335 -10.74 -10.17 -9.66
N ILE A 336 -10.68 -10.87 -8.53
CA ILE A 336 -11.35 -12.17 -8.37
C ILE A 336 -12.87 -11.99 -8.36
N ILE A 337 -13.39 -11.04 -7.58
CA ILE A 337 -14.83 -10.73 -7.49
C ILE A 337 -15.39 -10.41 -8.88
N ALA A 338 -14.77 -9.49 -9.62
CA ALA A 338 -15.22 -9.07 -10.94
C ALA A 338 -15.32 -10.27 -11.90
N VAL A 339 -14.27 -11.10 -11.95
CA VAL A 339 -14.20 -12.26 -12.82
C VAL A 339 -15.23 -13.32 -12.46
N GLU A 340 -15.38 -13.62 -11.18
CA GLU A 340 -16.35 -14.61 -10.71
C GLU A 340 -17.78 -14.14 -10.97
N HIS A 341 -18.06 -12.85 -10.77
CA HIS A 341 -19.37 -12.26 -11.02
C HIS A 341 -19.80 -12.39 -12.49
N PHE A 342 -19.00 -11.92 -13.46
CA PHE A 342 -19.40 -12.05 -14.88
C PHE A 342 -19.32 -13.49 -15.41
N ALA A 343 -18.63 -14.39 -14.72
CA ALA A 343 -18.64 -15.82 -15.01
C ALA A 343 -19.89 -16.55 -14.46
N GLY A 344 -20.80 -15.82 -13.78
CA GLY A 344 -22.05 -16.37 -13.24
C GLY A 344 -21.89 -17.10 -11.91
N LEU A 345 -20.80 -16.84 -11.18
CA LEU A 345 -20.63 -17.26 -9.79
C LEU A 345 -21.17 -16.18 -8.83
N ASN A 346 -21.25 -16.51 -7.55
CA ASN A 346 -21.76 -15.61 -6.49
C ASN A 346 -20.61 -15.27 -5.51
N PRO A 347 -19.66 -14.40 -5.88
CA PRO A 347 -18.59 -13.99 -4.98
C PRO A 347 -19.15 -13.17 -3.82
N HIS A 348 -18.50 -13.25 -2.66
CA HIS A 348 -18.75 -12.31 -1.57
C HIS A 348 -18.25 -10.92 -1.96
N SER A 349 -19.02 -9.88 -1.62
CA SER A 349 -18.57 -8.49 -1.76
C SER A 349 -17.37 -8.22 -0.86
N LEU A 350 -16.51 -7.28 -1.27
CA LEU A 350 -15.42 -6.82 -0.44
C LEU A 350 -15.96 -5.96 0.71
N ASP A 351 -15.82 -6.44 1.94
CA ASP A 351 -16.03 -5.62 3.14
C ASP A 351 -14.70 -4.94 3.54
N PRO A 352 -14.62 -3.60 3.51
CA PRO A 352 -13.41 -2.86 3.90
C PRO A 352 -12.96 -3.14 5.34
N THR A 353 -13.87 -3.51 6.24
CA THR A 353 -13.54 -3.79 7.66
C THR A 353 -12.81 -5.13 7.83
N LEU A 354 -12.84 -6.01 6.83
CA LEU A 354 -12.11 -7.27 6.82
C LEU A 354 -10.72 -7.14 6.17
N VAL A 355 -10.37 -5.97 5.64
CA VAL A 355 -9.10 -5.75 4.93
C VAL A 355 -8.00 -5.36 5.92
N PRO A 356 -6.93 -6.17 6.06
CA PRO A 356 -5.78 -5.77 6.83
C PRO A 356 -5.00 -4.65 6.12
N LYS A 357 -4.50 -3.69 6.90
CA LYS A 357 -3.63 -2.60 6.48
C LYS A 357 -2.29 -2.75 7.17
N CYS A 358 -1.20 -2.52 6.44
CA CYS A 358 0.16 -2.70 6.94
C CYS A 358 1.05 -1.50 6.61
N ILE A 359 1.87 -1.11 7.57
CA ILE A 359 2.89 -0.06 7.48
C ILE A 359 4.22 -0.69 7.88
N TYR A 360 5.16 -0.73 6.95
CA TYR A 360 6.37 -1.52 7.08
C TYR A 360 7.58 -0.69 7.52
N SER A 361 7.34 0.39 8.27
CA SER A 361 8.40 1.14 8.94
C SER A 361 9.07 0.30 10.02
N SER A 362 10.06 0.87 10.71
CA SER A 362 10.59 0.34 11.96
C SER A 362 10.31 1.34 13.08
N PRO A 363 9.38 1.06 14.00
CA PRO A 363 8.59 -0.17 14.15
C PRO A 363 7.55 -0.37 13.03
N GLU A 364 7.11 -1.61 12.85
CA GLU A 364 5.98 -1.93 11.97
C GLU A 364 4.65 -1.54 12.63
N ALA A 365 3.61 -1.29 11.83
CA ALA A 365 2.24 -1.18 12.31
C ALA A 365 1.28 -1.94 11.39
N ALA A 366 0.22 -2.49 11.96
CA ALA A 366 -0.82 -3.20 11.21
C ALA A 366 -2.18 -3.07 11.88
N SER A 367 -3.24 -3.04 11.10
CA SER A 367 -4.61 -2.93 11.59
C SER A 367 -5.61 -3.68 10.72
N VAL A 368 -6.73 -4.07 11.32
CA VAL A 368 -7.91 -4.61 10.63
C VAL A 368 -9.17 -4.20 11.40
N GLY A 369 -10.26 -3.90 10.70
CA GLY A 369 -11.51 -3.43 11.31
C GLY A 369 -11.51 -1.95 11.69
N LEU A 370 -12.42 -1.59 12.60
CA LEU A 370 -12.68 -0.21 13.00
C LEU A 370 -11.64 0.29 14.02
N THR A 371 -11.22 1.54 13.87
CA THR A 371 -10.52 2.26 14.95
C THR A 371 -11.45 2.48 16.16
N GLU A 372 -10.88 2.80 17.32
CA GLU A 372 -11.70 3.10 18.51
C GLU A 372 -12.66 4.29 18.27
N ASP A 373 -12.20 5.32 17.57
CA ASP A 373 -13.01 6.51 17.27
C ASP A 373 -14.14 6.20 16.28
N GLU A 374 -13.85 5.41 15.23
CA GLU A 374 -14.87 4.96 14.27
C GLU A 374 -15.91 4.05 14.93
N ALA A 375 -15.48 3.11 15.78
CA ALA A 375 -16.40 2.24 16.51
C ALA A 375 -17.37 3.04 17.39
N LYS A 376 -16.86 4.02 18.14
CA LYS A 376 -17.70 4.92 18.95
C LYS A 376 -18.60 5.80 18.09
N ALA A 377 -18.09 6.34 16.98
CA ALA A 377 -18.86 7.18 16.06
C ALA A 377 -20.00 6.39 15.39
N ASN A 378 -19.80 5.09 15.17
CA ASN A 378 -20.81 4.16 14.67
C ASN A 378 -21.81 3.70 15.74
N GLY A 379 -21.70 4.20 16.98
CA GLY A 379 -22.65 3.93 18.07
C GLY A 379 -22.36 2.69 18.90
N HIS A 380 -21.20 2.05 18.73
CA HIS A 380 -20.80 0.89 19.52
C HIS A 380 -20.45 1.29 20.96
N ASN A 381 -20.87 0.45 21.91
CA ASN A 381 -20.45 0.55 23.30
C ASN A 381 -19.13 -0.20 23.47
N VAL A 382 -17.99 0.48 23.32
CA VAL A 382 -16.71 -0.23 23.21
C VAL A 382 -16.10 -0.68 24.54
N LYS A 383 -15.37 -1.80 24.51
CA LYS A 383 -14.36 -2.19 25.50
C LYS A 383 -13.02 -2.39 24.81
N ILE A 384 -11.94 -2.07 25.51
CA ILE A 384 -10.59 -2.04 24.95
C ILE A 384 -9.71 -3.02 25.72
N GLY A 385 -9.03 -3.90 24.99
CA GLY A 385 -7.92 -4.68 25.49
C GLY A 385 -6.62 -4.16 24.91
N LYS A 386 -5.60 -3.93 25.72
CA LYS A 386 -4.30 -3.44 25.26
C LYS A 386 -3.18 -4.11 26.02
N PHE A 387 -2.18 -4.62 25.29
CA PHE A 387 -1.06 -5.33 25.88
C PHE A 387 0.27 -4.92 25.24
N PRO A 388 1.29 -4.52 26.02
CA PRO A 388 2.55 -4.02 25.47
C PRO A 388 3.54 -5.14 25.14
N PHE A 389 4.34 -4.98 24.09
CA PHE A 389 5.37 -5.97 23.71
C PHE A 389 6.49 -6.09 24.75
N MET A 390 6.73 -5.07 25.58
CA MET A 390 7.70 -5.14 26.68
C MET A 390 7.42 -6.23 27.72
N ALA A 391 6.18 -6.70 27.81
CA ALA A 391 5.79 -7.82 28.68
C ALA A 391 5.90 -9.19 27.98
N ILE A 392 6.26 -9.23 26.69
CA ILE A 392 6.43 -10.47 25.92
C ILE A 392 7.90 -10.88 25.89
N GLY A 393 8.20 -12.06 26.45
CA GLY A 393 9.55 -12.60 26.50
C GLY A 393 10.22 -12.70 25.12
N LYS A 394 9.47 -13.06 24.07
CA LYS A 394 10.01 -13.12 22.70
C LYS A 394 10.49 -11.75 22.18
N ALA A 395 9.79 -10.67 22.53
CA ALA A 395 10.16 -9.32 22.12
C ALA A 395 11.48 -8.88 22.78
N LEU A 396 11.64 -9.18 24.07
CA LEU A 396 12.90 -8.96 24.80
C LEU A 396 14.06 -9.79 24.23
N VAL A 397 13.83 -11.05 23.87
CA VAL A 397 14.82 -11.92 23.22
C VAL A 397 15.22 -11.39 21.84
N TYR A 398 14.28 -10.77 21.12
CA TYR A 398 14.54 -10.17 19.81
C TYR A 398 15.31 -8.84 19.92
N GLY A 399 15.24 -8.17 21.08
CA GLY A 399 15.85 -6.85 21.30
C GLY A 399 14.99 -5.69 20.79
N ASP A 400 13.73 -5.94 20.44
CA ASP A 400 12.75 -4.94 20.05
C ASP A 400 11.45 -5.20 20.81
N SER A 401 11.10 -4.28 21.71
CA SER A 401 9.99 -4.45 22.65
C SER A 401 9.09 -3.23 22.75
N ASP A 402 9.32 -2.24 21.89
CA ASP A 402 8.49 -1.06 21.79
C ASP A 402 7.13 -1.43 21.14
N GLY A 403 6.07 -0.70 21.49
CA GLY A 403 4.73 -0.90 20.95
C GLY A 403 3.83 -1.87 21.72
N PHE A 404 2.69 -2.20 21.11
CA PHE A 404 1.59 -2.94 21.73
C PHE A 404 0.64 -3.58 20.71
N VAL A 405 -0.21 -4.48 21.19
CA VAL A 405 -1.45 -4.90 20.53
C VAL A 405 -2.65 -4.27 21.24
N LYS A 406 -3.61 -3.74 20.49
CA LYS A 406 -4.87 -3.16 20.95
C LYS A 406 -6.04 -3.83 20.24
N ILE A 407 -7.02 -4.30 21.00
CA ILE A 407 -8.27 -4.87 20.51
C ILE A 407 -9.42 -3.94 20.93
N VAL A 408 -10.23 -3.56 19.95
CA VAL A 408 -11.50 -2.84 20.11
C VAL A 408 -12.62 -3.85 19.94
N ALA A 409 -13.43 -4.06 20.97
CA ALA A 409 -14.57 -4.97 20.94
C ALA A 409 -15.85 -4.24 21.36
N ASP A 410 -16.99 -4.71 20.85
CA ASP A 410 -18.30 -4.28 21.31
C ASP A 410 -18.59 -4.91 22.69
N ARG A 411 -19.09 -4.13 23.64
CA ARG A 411 -19.38 -4.61 24.99
C ARG A 411 -20.71 -5.36 25.06
N ASP A 412 -21.64 -5.03 24.17
CA ASP A 412 -23.00 -5.56 24.20
C ASP A 412 -23.07 -6.91 23.45
N THR A 413 -22.33 -7.07 22.35
CA THR A 413 -22.25 -8.32 21.58
C THR A 413 -21.03 -9.17 21.87
N ASP A 414 -19.97 -8.58 22.41
CA ASP A 414 -18.63 -9.18 22.57
C ASP A 414 -17.85 -9.38 21.26
N ASP A 415 -18.34 -8.87 20.12
CA ASP A 415 -17.66 -9.03 18.84
C ASP A 415 -16.40 -8.15 18.76
N ILE A 416 -15.33 -8.68 18.15
CA ILE A 416 -14.16 -7.85 17.80
C ILE A 416 -14.54 -6.91 16.66
N LEU A 417 -14.44 -5.61 16.92
CA LEU A 417 -14.70 -4.54 15.96
C LEU A 417 -13.43 -4.18 15.17
N GLY A 418 -12.27 -4.20 15.84
CA GLY A 418 -10.98 -3.96 15.19
C GLY A 418 -9.79 -4.33 16.06
N VAL A 419 -8.66 -4.57 15.40
CA VAL A 419 -7.38 -4.91 16.03
C VAL A 419 -6.30 -4.04 15.43
N HIS A 420 -5.48 -3.43 16.30
CA HIS A 420 -4.47 -2.44 15.96
C HIS A 420 -3.17 -2.79 16.64
N MET A 421 -2.09 -2.88 15.88
CA MET A 421 -0.80 -3.39 16.35
C MET A 421 0.33 -2.46 15.91
N ILE A 422 1.29 -2.23 16.81
CA ILE A 422 2.56 -1.57 16.49
C ILE A 422 3.66 -2.29 17.25
N GLY A 423 4.75 -2.67 16.56
CA GLY A 423 5.84 -3.44 17.17
C GLY A 423 6.51 -4.40 16.19
N PRO A 424 7.30 -5.37 16.66
CA PRO A 424 8.03 -6.29 15.80
C PRO A 424 7.08 -7.27 15.08
N HIS A 425 7.27 -7.46 13.76
CA HIS A 425 6.58 -8.47 12.94
C HIS A 425 5.04 -8.41 12.94
N VAL A 426 4.45 -7.27 13.32
CA VAL A 426 3.00 -7.14 13.39
C VAL A 426 2.34 -7.23 12.00
N THR A 427 3.07 -6.93 10.93
CA THR A 427 2.55 -7.04 9.55
C THR A 427 2.37 -8.49 9.09
N ASP A 428 3.08 -9.45 9.71
CA ASP A 428 2.85 -10.87 9.51
C ASP A 428 1.75 -11.38 10.45
N MET A 429 1.77 -10.93 11.72
CA MET A 429 0.83 -11.36 12.76
C MET A 429 -0.61 -10.94 12.52
N ILE A 430 -0.85 -9.82 11.84
CA ILE A 430 -2.20 -9.28 11.58
C ILE A 430 -3.13 -10.28 10.87
N SER A 431 -2.58 -11.28 10.17
CA SER A 431 -3.35 -12.33 9.52
C SER A 431 -4.22 -13.14 10.50
N GLU A 432 -3.76 -13.30 11.75
CA GLU A 432 -4.56 -13.95 12.81
C GLU A 432 -5.81 -13.13 13.15
N ALA A 433 -5.64 -11.81 13.35
CA ALA A 433 -6.75 -10.90 13.58
C ALA A 433 -7.68 -10.79 12.35
N GLY A 434 -7.12 -10.84 11.13
CA GLY A 434 -7.90 -10.88 9.90
C GLY A 434 -8.80 -12.12 9.83
N LEU A 435 -8.28 -13.31 10.19
CA LEU A 435 -9.09 -14.52 10.27
C LEU A 435 -10.14 -14.42 11.40
N ALA A 436 -9.77 -13.87 12.55
CA ALA A 436 -10.71 -13.64 13.66
C ALA A 436 -11.88 -12.75 13.21
N LYS A 437 -11.62 -11.70 12.43
CA LYS A 437 -12.65 -10.83 11.84
C LYS A 437 -13.54 -11.57 10.82
N VAL A 438 -12.98 -12.46 9.99
CA VAL A 438 -13.77 -13.28 9.06
C VAL A 438 -14.72 -14.24 9.78
N LEU A 439 -14.35 -14.67 10.99
CA LEU A 439 -15.14 -15.59 11.81
C LEU A 439 -16.09 -14.88 12.78
N ASP A 440 -16.14 -13.54 12.77
CA ASP A 440 -16.85 -12.72 13.76
C ASP A 440 -16.48 -13.12 15.20
N ALA A 441 -15.19 -13.33 15.45
CA ALA A 441 -14.71 -13.82 16.73
C ALA A 441 -14.82 -12.77 17.85
N THR A 442 -14.93 -13.28 19.08
CA THR A 442 -14.91 -12.51 20.33
C THR A 442 -13.49 -12.44 20.92
N PRO A 443 -13.18 -11.46 21.80
CA PRO A 443 -11.93 -11.47 22.58
C PRO A 443 -11.74 -12.75 23.38
N TRP A 444 -12.82 -13.39 23.83
CA TRP A 444 -12.73 -14.66 24.55
C TRP A 444 -12.16 -15.78 23.66
N GLU A 445 -12.65 -15.96 22.44
CA GLU A 445 -12.16 -17.01 21.52
C GLU A 445 -10.68 -16.85 21.18
N VAL A 446 -10.26 -15.60 20.92
CA VAL A 446 -8.85 -15.28 20.70
C VAL A 446 -8.04 -15.55 21.96
N GLY A 447 -8.48 -15.05 23.13
CA GLY A 447 -7.77 -15.26 24.40
C GLY A 447 -7.70 -16.71 24.87
N GLN A 448 -8.62 -17.59 24.45
CA GLN A 448 -8.57 -19.04 24.73
C GLN A 448 -7.70 -19.83 23.75
N THR A 449 -7.33 -19.23 22.61
CA THR A 449 -6.46 -19.89 21.65
C THR A 449 -5.09 -20.15 22.28
N ILE A 450 -4.58 -21.36 22.11
CA ILE A 450 -3.24 -21.73 22.61
C ILE A 450 -2.21 -21.06 21.70
N HIS A 451 -1.69 -19.92 22.15
CA HIS A 451 -0.59 -19.24 21.48
C HIS A 451 0.73 -19.95 21.82
N PRO A 452 1.60 -20.24 20.84
CA PRO A 452 2.89 -20.87 21.08
C PRO A 452 3.78 -19.97 21.97
N HIS A 453 4.55 -20.57 22.88
CA HIS A 453 5.47 -19.82 23.75
C HIS A 453 6.93 -20.23 23.52
N PRO A 454 7.89 -19.28 23.45
CA PRO A 454 7.68 -17.82 23.39
C PRO A 454 7.45 -17.34 21.94
N THR A 455 6.39 -16.57 21.69
CA THR A 455 6.17 -15.87 20.42
C THR A 455 5.63 -14.45 20.61
N LEU A 456 5.70 -13.64 19.56
CA LEU A 456 5.11 -12.30 19.55
C LEU A 456 3.58 -12.36 19.52
N SER A 457 3.00 -13.43 18.96
CA SER A 457 1.54 -13.62 18.91
C SER A 457 0.90 -13.76 20.29
N GLU A 458 1.66 -14.12 21.33
CA GLU A 458 1.16 -14.08 22.72
C GLU A 458 0.59 -12.70 23.10
N ALA A 459 1.08 -11.60 22.51
CA ALA A 459 0.52 -10.26 22.72
C ALA A 459 -0.94 -10.14 22.25
N ILE A 460 -1.34 -10.88 21.22
CA ILE A 460 -2.72 -10.89 20.71
C ILE A 460 -3.63 -11.56 21.74
N GLY A 461 -3.27 -12.76 22.19
CA GLY A 461 -3.99 -13.48 23.24
C GLY A 461 -4.12 -12.65 24.53
N GLU A 462 -3.03 -12.05 24.98
CA GLU A 462 -3.05 -11.21 26.18
C GLU A 462 -3.87 -9.92 26.00
N ALA A 463 -3.81 -9.26 24.84
CA ALA A 463 -4.65 -8.12 24.55
C ALA A 463 -6.14 -8.51 24.51
N ALA A 464 -6.46 -9.70 24.01
CA ALA A 464 -7.83 -10.22 24.01
C ALA A 464 -8.33 -10.50 25.44
N LEU A 465 -7.51 -11.14 26.28
CA LEU A 465 -7.81 -11.31 27.69
C LEU A 465 -7.91 -9.97 28.44
N ALA A 466 -7.08 -8.98 28.08
CA ALA A 466 -7.11 -7.65 28.67
C ALA A 466 -8.43 -6.91 28.41
N ALA A 467 -9.10 -7.16 27.27
CA ALA A 467 -10.41 -6.58 26.97
C ALA A 467 -11.47 -6.95 28.02
N ASP A 468 -11.27 -8.07 28.71
CA ASP A 468 -12.09 -8.60 29.79
C ASP A 468 -11.49 -8.40 31.20
N GLY A 469 -10.33 -7.75 31.31
CA GLY A 469 -9.60 -7.62 32.57
C GLY A 469 -9.02 -8.94 33.09
N LYS A 470 -8.68 -9.87 32.19
CA LYS A 470 -8.17 -11.22 32.48
C LYS A 470 -6.74 -11.46 31.98
N ALA A 471 -6.02 -10.42 31.56
CA ALA A 471 -4.61 -10.56 31.17
C ALA A 471 -3.79 -11.18 32.31
N ILE A 472 -2.83 -12.02 31.97
CA ILE A 472 -2.03 -12.78 32.94
C ILE A 472 -0.68 -12.11 33.18
N HIS A 473 -0.10 -11.49 32.15
CA HIS A 473 1.29 -11.05 32.14
C HIS A 473 1.47 -9.51 32.20
N PHE A 474 0.42 -8.73 32.49
CA PHE A 474 0.50 -7.27 32.64
C PHE A 474 -0.57 -6.69 33.58
#